data_AF-A0A550H1D3-F1
#
_entry.id   AF-A0A550H1D3-F1
#
_cell.length_a   1.000
_cell.length_b   1.000
_cell.length_c   1.000
_cell.angle_alpha   90.00
_cell.angle_beta   90.00
_cell.angle_gamma   90.00
#
_symmetry.space_group_name_H-M   'P 1'
#
loop_
_entity.id
_entity.type
_entity.pdbx_description
1 polymer ?
#
loop_
_entity_poly.entity_id
_entity_poly.type
_entity_poly.pdbx_seq_one_letter_code
_entity_poly.pdbx_strand_id
1 'polypeptide(L)'
;MKREDAESLGTQARKNDVLLSMHGSYYVNCCGAKKVREASKRRLVACANAAKWMGANVVVFHTGSYGRLEKNYAFRTCINTKTTNK
;
A
#
# COMPACT_ATOMS: atom_id res chain seq x y z
N MET A 1 12.11 1.24 -1.36
CA MET A 1 12.97 0.37 -0.54
C MET A 1 13.58 -0.68 -1.44
N LYS A 2 14.89 -0.89 -1.34
CA LYS A 2 15.57 -1.96 -2.08
C LYS A 2 15.29 -3.29 -1.41
N ARG A 3 15.39 -4.40 -2.16
CA ARG A 3 15.02 -5.72 -1.65
C ARG A 3 15.97 -6.17 -0.55
N GLU A 4 17.25 -5.92 -0.74
CA GLU A 4 18.35 -6.31 0.15
C GLU A 4 18.18 -5.65 1.52
N ASP A 5 17.82 -4.36 1.54
CA ASP A 5 17.54 -3.60 2.76
C ASP A 5 16.34 -4.20 3.52
N ALA A 6 15.27 -4.58 2.80
CA ALA A 6 14.07 -5.16 3.40
C ALA A 6 14.35 -6.55 4.00
N GLU A 7 15.08 -7.40 3.28
CA GLU A 7 15.44 -8.74 3.74
C GLU A 7 16.40 -8.67 4.95
N SER A 8 17.33 -7.71 4.95
CA SER A 8 18.21 -7.44 6.09
C SER A 8 17.41 -7.00 7.32
N LEU A 9 16.50 -6.02 7.16
CA LEU A 9 15.61 -5.57 8.25
C LEU A 9 14.77 -6.72 8.80
N GLY A 10 14.15 -7.52 7.93
CA GLY A 10 13.35 -8.68 8.35
C GLY A 10 14.16 -9.74 9.09
N THR A 11 15.42 -9.95 8.70
CA THR A 11 16.34 -10.87 9.38
C THR A 11 16.66 -10.37 10.79
N GLN A 12 16.96 -9.08 10.95
CA GLN A 12 17.22 -8.51 12.27
C GLN A 12 15.97 -8.49 13.15
N ALA A 13 14.80 -8.17 12.60
CA ALA A 13 13.55 -8.18 13.34
C ALA A 13 13.24 -9.57 13.94
N ARG A 14 13.39 -10.65 13.15
CA ARG A 14 13.20 -12.02 13.65
C ARG A 14 14.20 -12.42 14.73
N LYS A 15 15.48 -12.06 14.57
CA LYS A 15 16.52 -12.36 15.57
C LYS A 15 16.27 -11.69 16.92
N ASN A 16 15.54 -10.57 16.93
CA ASN A 16 15.30 -9.76 18.11
C ASN A 16 13.84 -9.79 18.57
N ASP A 17 13.03 -10.75 18.07
CA ASP A 17 11.61 -10.89 18.41
C ASP A 17 10.77 -9.60 18.22
N VAL A 18 10.99 -8.94 17.08
CA VAL A 18 10.27 -7.70 16.70
C VAL A 18 9.27 -7.98 15.58
N LEU A 19 8.01 -7.61 15.81
CA LEU A 19 6.96 -7.67 14.79
C LEU A 19 7.00 -6.43 13.89
N LEU A 20 7.05 -6.64 12.58
CA LEU A 20 7.05 -5.55 11.59
C LEU A 20 5.66 -5.32 11.00
N SER A 21 5.37 -4.04 10.74
CA SER A 21 4.24 -3.59 9.93
C SER A 21 4.74 -2.62 8.86
N MET A 22 4.00 -2.47 7.77
CA MET A 22 4.35 -1.58 6.67
C MET A 22 3.23 -0.58 6.42
N HIS A 23 3.54 0.72 6.40
CA HIS A 23 2.58 1.74 5.98
C HIS A 23 2.73 2.03 4.48
N GLY A 24 1.61 2.05 3.77
CA GLY A 24 1.53 2.41 2.36
C GLY A 24 1.92 3.86 2.09
N SER A 25 2.13 4.19 0.83
CA SER A 25 2.45 5.56 0.43
C SER A 25 1.29 6.51 0.74
N TYR A 26 1.59 7.69 1.30
CA TYR A 26 0.62 8.79 1.44
C TYR A 26 0.05 9.30 0.10
N TYR A 27 0.66 8.91 -1.02
CA TYR A 27 0.18 9.23 -2.38
C TYR A 27 -0.81 8.19 -2.94
N VAL A 28 -1.28 7.25 -2.12
CA VAL A 28 -2.40 6.38 -2.48
C VAL A 28 -3.70 7.19 -2.42
N ASN A 29 -4.43 7.22 -3.54
CA ASN A 29 -5.80 7.71 -3.58
C ASN A 29 -6.64 6.91 -4.58
N CYS A 30 -7.42 5.98 -4.05
CA CYS A 30 -8.32 5.08 -4.78
C CYS A 30 -9.62 5.77 -5.25
N CYS A 31 -9.96 6.95 -4.72
CA CYS A 31 -11.08 7.74 -5.22
C CYS A 31 -10.65 8.90 -6.16
N GLY A 32 -9.34 9.02 -6.43
CA GLY A 32 -8.81 10.04 -7.33
C GLY A 32 -9.13 9.80 -8.82
N ALA A 33 -8.63 10.69 -9.67
CA ALA A 33 -8.72 10.53 -11.13
C ALA A 33 -8.07 9.21 -11.61
N LYS A 34 -8.45 8.70 -12.79
CA LYS A 34 -7.99 7.40 -13.32
C LYS A 34 -6.46 7.23 -13.24
N LYS A 35 -5.69 8.24 -13.66
CA LYS A 35 -4.21 8.22 -13.59
C LYS A 35 -3.69 8.08 -12.15
N VAL A 36 -4.34 8.74 -11.19
CA VAL A 36 -4.00 8.65 -9.76
C VAL A 36 -4.30 7.26 -9.22
N ARG A 37 -5.44 6.66 -9.59
CA ARG A 37 -5.80 5.31 -9.17
C ARG A 37 -4.81 4.26 -9.69
N GLU A 38 -4.41 4.36 -10.96
CA GLU A 38 -3.41 3.44 -11.52
C GLU A 38 -2.03 3.61 -10.86
N ALA A 39 -1.61 4.84 -10.57
CA ALA A 39 -0.38 5.08 -9.80
C ALA A 39 -0.49 4.52 -8.37
N SER A 40 -1.65 4.65 -7.74
CA SER A 40 -1.92 4.12 -6.40
C SER A 40 -1.82 2.59 -6.35
N LYS A 41 -2.36 1.88 -7.36
CA LYS A 41 -2.23 0.43 -7.47
C LYS A 41 -0.76 0.00 -7.53
N ARG A 42 0.06 0.68 -8.36
CA ARG A 42 1.50 0.39 -8.46
C ARG A 42 2.23 0.60 -7.13
N ARG A 43 1.89 1.68 -6.41
CA ARG A 43 2.45 1.97 -5.08
C ARG A 43 2.06 0.91 -4.06
N LEU A 44 0.80 0.46 -4.06
CA LEU A 44 0.33 -0.60 -3.16
C LEU A 44 1.04 -1.93 -3.45
N VAL A 45 1.18 -2.31 -4.71
CA VAL A 45 1.92 -3.53 -5.10
C VAL A 45 3.39 -3.43 -4.69
N ALA A 46 4.05 -2.30 -4.93
CA ALA A 46 5.43 -2.08 -4.50
C ALA A 46 5.58 -2.17 -2.97
N CYS A 47 4.64 -1.58 -2.22
CA CYS A 47 4.58 -1.65 -0.77
C CYS A 47 4.35 -3.09 -0.26
N ALA A 48 3.43 -3.83 -0.88
CA ALA A 48 3.18 -5.23 -0.55
C ALA A 48 4.37 -6.14 -0.84
N ASN A 49 5.08 -5.92 -1.96
CA ASN A 49 6.32 -6.64 -2.26
C ASN A 49 7.40 -6.37 -1.21
N ALA A 50 7.58 -5.10 -0.85
CA ALA A 50 8.48 -4.67 0.22
C ALA A 50 8.13 -5.32 1.57
N ALA A 51 6.85 -5.32 1.95
CA ALA A 51 6.35 -5.96 3.17
C ALA A 51 6.63 -7.47 3.15
N LYS A 52 6.40 -8.13 2.01
CA LYS A 52 6.70 -9.55 1.83
C LYS A 52 8.19 -9.86 2.03
N TRP A 53 9.09 -9.05 1.45
CA TRP A 53 10.54 -9.27 1.57
C TRP A 53 11.04 -9.22 3.02
N MET A 54 10.52 -8.29 3.83
CA MET A 54 10.90 -8.20 5.25
C MET A 54 10.10 -9.12 6.18
N GLY A 55 9.05 -9.78 5.68
CA GLY A 55 8.14 -10.57 6.50
C GLY A 55 7.26 -9.72 7.43
N ALA A 56 6.84 -8.54 6.98
CA ALA A 56 5.91 -7.71 7.75
C ALA A 56 4.53 -8.38 7.85
N ASN A 57 3.92 -8.30 9.03
CA ASN A 57 2.65 -8.95 9.35
C ASN A 57 1.45 -8.28 8.67
N VAL A 58 1.51 -6.96 8.47
CA VAL A 58 0.40 -6.20 7.92
C VAL A 58 0.88 -5.02 7.09
N VAL A 59 0.14 -4.73 6.02
CA VAL A 59 0.23 -3.48 5.27
C VAL A 59 -0.98 -2.61 5.61
N VAL A 60 -0.73 -1.42 6.14
CA VAL A 60 -1.78 -0.44 6.46
C VAL A 60 -1.68 0.75 5.52
N PHE A 61 -2.80 1.26 5.03
CA PHE A 61 -2.81 2.44 4.16
C PHE A 61 -4.17 3.13 4.21
N HIS A 62 -4.17 4.44 3.96
CA HIS A 62 -5.39 5.17 3.70
C HIS A 62 -5.83 4.95 2.26
N THR A 63 -7.11 4.68 2.06
CA THR A 63 -7.69 4.47 0.73
C THR A 63 -7.73 5.75 -0.11
N GLY A 64 -7.51 6.91 0.50
CA GLY A 64 -7.38 8.21 -0.15
C GLY A 64 -8.16 9.30 0.57
N SER A 65 -8.16 10.50 0.00
CA SER A 65 -9.01 11.62 0.43
C SER A 65 -10.01 11.94 -0.68
N TYR A 66 -11.27 12.09 -0.30
CA TYR A 66 -12.37 12.42 -1.22
C TYR A 66 -12.42 13.91 -1.57
N GLY A 67 -11.72 14.79 -0.85
CA GLY A 67 -11.64 16.22 -1.16
C GLY A 67 -13.03 16.86 -1.33
N ARG A 68 -13.33 17.32 -2.56
CA ARG A 68 -14.63 17.91 -2.93
C ARG A 68 -15.61 16.91 -3.58
N LEU A 69 -15.25 15.63 -3.67
CA LEU A 69 -16.14 14.60 -4.21
C LEU A 69 -17.28 14.32 -3.22
N GLU A 70 -18.45 13.99 -3.77
CA GLU A 70 -19.56 13.46 -2.98
C GLU A 70 -19.16 12.11 -2.35
N LYS A 71 -19.58 11.87 -1.10
CA LYS A 71 -19.11 10.75 -0.27
C LYS A 71 -19.42 9.40 -0.91
N ASN A 72 -20.64 9.18 -1.40
CA ASN A 72 -21.03 7.93 -2.03
C ASN A 72 -20.28 7.70 -3.34
N TYR A 73 -20.09 8.75 -4.14
CA TYR A 73 -19.28 8.68 -5.37
C TYR A 73 -17.83 8.29 -5.06
N ALA A 74 -17.20 8.93 -4.07
CA ALA A 74 -15.84 8.61 -3.66
C ALA A 74 -15.71 7.18 -3.14
N PHE A 75 -16.65 6.73 -2.30
CA PHE A 75 -16.70 5.37 -1.79
C PHE A 75 -16.84 4.33 -2.90
N ARG A 76 -17.79 4.51 -3.82
CA ARG A 76 -17.98 3.61 -4.97
C ARG A 76 -16.75 3.57 -5.88
N THR A 77 -16.12 4.72 -6.11
CA THR A 77 -14.89 4.80 -6.91
C THR A 77 -13.74 4.05 -6.24
N CYS A 78 -13.62 4.19 -4.92
CA CYS A 78 -12.63 3.47 -4.13
C CYS A 78 -12.82 1.95 -4.24
N ILE A 79 -14.04 1.43 -4.02
CA ILE A 79 -14.35 -0.01 -4.15
C ILE A 79 -14.03 -0.53 -5.56
N ASN A 80 -14.33 0.24 -6.58
CA ASN A 80 -14.09 -0.14 -7.97
C ASN A 80 -12.61 -0.11 -8.38
N THR A 81 -11.73 0.39 -7.51
CA THR A 81 -10.28 0.39 -7.73
C THR A 81 -9.69 -0.96 -7.42
N LYS A 82 -9.90 -1.92 -8.32
CA LYS A 82 -9.34 -3.27 -8.22
C LYS A 82 -7.90 -3.30 -8.74
N THR A 83 -7.00 -3.92 -7.99
CA THR A 83 -5.71 -4.36 -8.51
C THR A 83 -5.97 -5.53 -9.45
N THR A 84 -5.69 -5.37 -10.74
CA THR A 84 -5.71 -6.49 -11.67
C THR A 84 -4.48 -7.34 -11.41
N ASN A 85 -4.68 -8.57 -10.94
CA ASN A 85 -3.67 -9.62 -11.12
C ASN A 85 -3.60 -9.89 -12.62
N LYS A 86 -2.45 -9.59 -13.22
CA LYS A 86 -2.03 -10.26 -14.45
C LYS A 86 -1.35 -11.55 -14.06
#